data_AF-A0A7S3RHP1-F1
#
_entry.id   AF-A0A7S3RHP1-F1
#
_cell.length_a   1.000
_cell.length_b   1.000
_cell.length_c   1.000
_cell.angle_alpha   90.00
_cell.angle_beta   90.00
_cell.angle_gamma   90.00
#
_symmetry.space_group_name_H-M   'P 1'
#
loop_
_entity.id
_entity.type
_entity.pdbx_description
1 polymer ?
#
loop_
_entity_poly.entity_id
_entity_poly.type
_entity_poly.pdbx_seq_one_letter_code
_entity_poly.pdbx_strand_id
1 'polypeptide(L)'
;YNQSLAQCGQGLETYTYGRQVGQGASSGHWCDGVALYPRRSDNFCTKVLQASPLPHEPEHFQDGTWCYVSAACAELHGGAPVNTMVSWKACQSTDGRLADLQPQALISLAAARGVDIGLLTQMSYGVLQNQTAMDVHAEWLTMSQGRWAYVRAGEPMIVCEVLPANDGTSAVDPCGHGETFVVTADAVWRMDNSICRLGDAGCPPFPAASPQ
;
A
#
# COMPACT_ATOMS: atom_id res chain seq x y z
N TYR A 1 -14.07 -7.53 -3.24
CA TYR A 1 -14.48 -8.81 -2.62
C TYR A 1 -15.75 -8.61 -1.81
N ASN A 2 -16.91 -8.66 -2.46
CA ASN A 2 -18.19 -8.74 -1.76
C ASN A 2 -18.77 -10.13 -2.06
N GLN A 3 -19.31 -10.82 -1.05
CA GLN A 3 -20.08 -12.09 -1.18
C GLN A 3 -19.36 -13.45 -1.21
N SER A 4 -18.26 -13.67 -0.47
CA SER A 4 -17.69 -15.04 -0.32
C SER A 4 -17.31 -15.71 -1.65
N LEU A 5 -17.16 -14.93 -2.73
CA LEU A 5 -16.99 -15.45 -4.09
C LEU A 5 -15.57 -15.93 -4.36
N ALA A 6 -14.59 -15.47 -3.58
CA ALA A 6 -13.23 -16.02 -3.56
C ALA A 6 -12.87 -16.41 -2.11
N GLN A 7 -11.70 -16.97 -1.88
CA GLN A 7 -11.13 -17.21 -0.57
C GLN A 7 -9.75 -16.56 -0.52
N CYS A 8 -9.25 -16.31 0.69
CA CYS A 8 -7.89 -15.81 0.89
C CYS A 8 -6.86 -16.61 0.08
N GLY A 9 -5.94 -15.90 -0.59
CA GLY A 9 -4.87 -16.53 -1.38
C GLY A 9 -5.32 -17.13 -2.70
N GLN A 10 -6.58 -16.95 -3.10
CA GLN A 10 -7.02 -17.28 -4.44
C GLN A 10 -6.70 -16.18 -5.46
N GLY A 11 -6.43 -14.95 -5.00
CA GLY A 11 -5.87 -13.87 -5.81
C GLY A 11 -4.40 -13.65 -5.49
N LEU A 12 -3.99 -12.38 -5.53
CA LEU A 12 -2.62 -11.96 -5.23
C LEU A 12 -2.42 -11.53 -3.77
N GLU A 13 -3.36 -11.83 -2.87
CA GLU A 13 -3.23 -11.46 -1.44
C GLU A 13 -2.00 -12.08 -0.77
N THR A 14 -1.60 -13.27 -1.23
CA THR A 14 -0.51 -14.05 -0.64
C THR A 14 0.71 -14.10 -1.55
N TYR A 15 0.74 -13.25 -2.58
CA TYR A 15 1.86 -13.23 -3.50
C TYR A 15 3.12 -12.76 -2.79
N THR A 16 4.18 -13.54 -2.94
CA THR A 16 5.53 -13.16 -2.56
C THR A 16 6.45 -13.47 -3.73
N TYR A 17 7.62 -12.84 -3.81
CA TYR A 17 8.60 -13.09 -4.90
C TYR A 17 8.95 -14.57 -5.09
N GLY A 18 8.76 -15.41 -4.06
CA GLY A 18 9.00 -16.85 -4.11
C GLY A 18 7.75 -17.74 -4.25
N ARG A 19 6.54 -17.18 -4.37
CA ARG A 19 5.29 -17.96 -4.43
C ARG A 19 4.43 -17.62 -5.64
N GLN A 20 3.88 -18.65 -6.27
CA GLN A 20 2.91 -18.51 -7.35
C GLN A 20 1.54 -18.08 -6.81
N VAL A 21 0.82 -17.28 -7.60
CA VAL A 21 -0.57 -16.88 -7.38
C VAL A 21 -1.48 -18.12 -7.28
N GLY A 22 -2.50 -18.09 -6.43
CA GLY A 22 -3.50 -19.16 -6.34
C GLY A 22 -3.05 -20.42 -5.60
N GLN A 23 -1.84 -20.43 -5.04
CA GLN A 23 -1.46 -21.46 -4.06
C GLN A 23 -2.03 -21.08 -2.70
N GLY A 24 -3.15 -21.72 -2.32
CA GLY A 24 -3.85 -21.44 -1.07
C GLY A 24 -2.91 -21.41 0.12
N ALA A 25 -2.67 -20.22 0.67
CA ALA A 25 -1.90 -20.08 1.89
C ALA A 25 -2.77 -20.51 3.07
N SER A 26 -2.28 -21.45 3.87
CA SER A 26 -2.95 -21.93 5.09
C SER A 26 -2.90 -20.93 6.24
N SER A 27 -2.13 -19.85 6.14
CA SER A 27 -2.05 -18.80 7.16
C SER A 27 -3.11 -17.74 6.87
N GLY A 28 -4.27 -17.86 7.52
CA GLY A 28 -5.38 -16.91 7.42
C GLY A 28 -5.04 -15.47 7.81
N HIS A 29 -3.86 -15.22 8.39
CA HIS A 29 -3.43 -13.90 8.86
C HIS A 29 -3.46 -12.82 7.78
N TRP A 30 -3.20 -13.15 6.51
CA TRP A 30 -3.18 -12.17 5.42
C TRP A 30 -4.57 -11.64 5.02
N CYS A 31 -5.64 -12.36 5.38
CA CYS A 31 -7.00 -12.05 4.91
C CYS A 31 -8.09 -12.16 6.00
N ASP A 32 -7.72 -12.35 7.26
CA ASP A 32 -8.66 -12.36 8.40
C ASP A 32 -9.09 -10.94 8.83
N GLY A 33 -8.63 -9.91 8.11
CA GLY A 33 -8.87 -8.51 8.45
C GLY A 33 -7.95 -7.98 9.54
N VAL A 34 -7.01 -8.80 10.03
CA VAL A 34 -5.91 -8.37 10.92
C VAL A 34 -4.67 -7.97 10.10
N ALA A 35 -4.50 -8.47 8.88
CA ALA A 35 -3.44 -8.01 7.95
C ALA A 35 -3.94 -7.68 6.52
N LEU A 36 -3.00 -7.18 5.72
CA LEU A 36 -3.02 -6.40 4.45
C LEU A 36 -4.29 -6.34 3.56
N TYR A 37 -5.20 -7.31 3.57
CA TYR A 37 -6.35 -7.38 2.66
C TYR A 37 -7.68 -7.60 3.39
N PRO A 38 -8.31 -6.55 3.94
CA PRO A 38 -9.64 -6.65 4.50
C PRO A 38 -10.65 -6.92 3.38
N ARG A 39 -11.82 -7.43 3.73
CA ARG A 39 -12.92 -7.56 2.75
C ARG A 39 -13.39 -6.16 2.35
N ARG A 40 -13.34 -5.86 1.05
CA ARG A 40 -13.74 -4.56 0.51
C ARG A 40 -14.75 -4.67 -0.62
N SER A 41 -15.65 -3.68 -0.71
CA SER A 41 -16.67 -3.57 -1.76
C SER A 41 -16.40 -2.44 -2.76
N ASP A 42 -15.26 -1.75 -2.65
CA ASP A 42 -14.83 -0.80 -3.68
C ASP A 42 -14.25 -1.51 -4.91
N ASN A 43 -14.09 -0.76 -5.99
CA ASN A 43 -13.56 -1.23 -7.26
C ASN A 43 -12.14 -0.71 -7.51
N PHE A 44 -11.40 -0.37 -6.45
CA PHE A 44 -10.03 0.12 -6.62
C PHE A 44 -9.03 -1.03 -6.65
N CYS A 45 -8.08 -0.90 -7.55
CA CYS A 45 -6.89 -1.74 -7.59
C CYS A 45 -5.99 -1.45 -6.40
N THR A 46 -5.48 -2.52 -5.80
CA THR A 46 -4.58 -2.50 -4.64
C THR A 46 -3.20 -2.97 -5.03
N LYS A 47 -2.15 -2.47 -4.38
CA LYS A 47 -0.81 -3.02 -4.50
C LYS A 47 -0.77 -4.45 -3.96
N VAL A 48 0.05 -5.29 -4.59
CA VAL A 48 0.32 -6.68 -4.18
C VAL A 48 1.22 -6.77 -2.95
N LEU A 49 2.17 -5.85 -2.81
CA LEU A 49 3.10 -5.81 -1.70
C LEU A 49 3.43 -4.34 -1.39
N GLN A 50 3.45 -4.01 -0.10
CA GLN A 50 3.80 -2.68 0.39
C GLN A 50 5.25 -2.30 0.02
N ALA A 51 6.15 -3.28 0.06
CA ALA A 51 7.57 -3.13 -0.24
C ALA A 51 7.92 -3.31 -1.73
N SER A 52 6.96 -3.66 -2.60
CA SER A 52 7.28 -3.83 -4.02
C SER A 52 7.83 -2.52 -4.56
N PRO A 53 9.11 -2.45 -4.97
CA PRO A 53 9.52 -1.38 -5.87
C PRO A 53 8.59 -1.49 -7.07
N LEU A 54 8.07 -0.35 -7.54
CA LEU A 54 7.35 -0.23 -8.81
C LEU A 54 8.02 -1.17 -9.82
N PRO A 55 7.37 -2.22 -10.34
CA PRO A 55 8.10 -3.28 -11.00
C PRO A 55 8.76 -2.75 -12.28
N HIS A 56 10.08 -2.94 -12.36
CA HIS A 56 10.62 -3.56 -13.56
C HIS A 56 10.37 -5.07 -13.36
N GLU A 57 9.39 -5.60 -14.10
CA GLU A 57 9.04 -7.03 -14.23
C GLU A 57 8.03 -7.63 -13.22
N PRO A 58 7.07 -8.45 -13.70
CA PRO A 58 6.84 -8.73 -15.12
C PRO A 58 6.21 -7.52 -15.83
N GLU A 59 6.62 -7.22 -17.07
CA GLU A 59 6.19 -6.06 -17.88
C GLU A 59 4.66 -5.85 -17.94
N HIS A 60 3.87 -6.91 -17.72
CA HIS A 60 2.42 -6.88 -17.76
C HIS A 60 1.76 -6.47 -16.42
N PHE A 61 2.54 -6.31 -15.36
CA PHE A 61 2.02 -6.04 -14.02
C PHE A 61 2.32 -4.60 -13.60
N GLN A 62 1.65 -3.64 -14.28
CA GLN A 62 1.87 -2.22 -14.06
C GLN A 62 1.69 -1.85 -12.58
N ASP A 63 2.74 -1.24 -12.00
CA ASP A 63 2.74 -0.70 -10.63
C ASP A 63 2.46 -1.75 -9.53
N GLY A 64 2.52 -3.04 -9.86
CA GLY A 64 2.27 -4.07 -8.87
C GLY A 64 0.81 -4.10 -8.39
N THR A 65 -0.16 -3.62 -9.18
CA THR A 65 -1.56 -3.47 -8.73
C THR A 65 -2.53 -4.46 -9.35
N TRP A 66 -3.55 -4.84 -8.59
CA TRP A 66 -4.53 -5.84 -9.01
C TRP A 66 -5.90 -5.65 -8.38
N CYS A 67 -6.91 -6.32 -8.92
CA CYS A 67 -8.24 -6.41 -8.32
C CYS A 67 -8.96 -7.71 -8.67
N TYR A 68 -10.02 -8.00 -7.91
CA TYR A 68 -11.00 -9.00 -8.28
C TYR A 68 -12.04 -8.44 -9.24
N VAL A 69 -12.43 -9.23 -10.22
CA VAL A 69 -13.44 -8.91 -11.22
C VAL A 69 -14.39 -10.09 -11.43
N SER A 70 -15.53 -9.84 -12.07
CA SER A 70 -16.42 -10.91 -12.52
C SER A 70 -15.67 -11.91 -13.41
N ALA A 71 -16.00 -13.20 -13.30
CA ALA A 71 -15.48 -14.23 -14.22
C ALA A 71 -15.81 -13.95 -15.70
N ALA A 72 -16.81 -13.10 -15.98
CA ALA A 72 -17.15 -12.65 -17.32
C ALA A 72 -16.19 -11.58 -17.89
N CYS A 73 -15.25 -11.05 -17.09
CA CYS A 73 -14.26 -10.09 -17.55
C CYS A 73 -13.29 -10.77 -18.52
N ALA A 74 -13.33 -10.37 -19.80
CA ALA A 74 -12.50 -10.96 -20.85
C ALA A 74 -11.04 -10.48 -20.77
N GLU A 75 -10.80 -9.29 -20.23
CA GLU A 75 -9.49 -8.64 -20.18
C GLU A 75 -8.92 -8.73 -18.76
N LEU A 76 -8.12 -9.78 -18.52
CA LEU A 76 -7.49 -10.02 -17.22
C LEU A 76 -6.06 -9.45 -17.12
N HIS A 77 -5.47 -9.03 -18.25
CA HIS A 77 -4.12 -8.44 -18.34
C HIS A 77 -3.02 -9.26 -17.63
N GLY A 78 -3.02 -10.59 -17.79
CA GLY A 78 -2.10 -11.49 -17.08
C GLY A 78 -2.67 -12.05 -15.77
N GLY A 79 -3.88 -11.63 -15.42
CA GLY A 79 -4.72 -12.26 -14.41
C GLY A 79 -5.25 -13.63 -14.80
N ALA A 80 -5.94 -14.28 -13.87
CA ALA A 80 -6.45 -15.63 -14.06
C ALA A 80 -7.85 -15.82 -13.45
N PRO A 81 -8.63 -16.78 -13.98
CA PRO A 81 -9.84 -17.24 -13.33
C PRO A 81 -9.54 -17.82 -11.95
N VAL A 82 -10.39 -17.48 -10.98
CA VAL A 82 -10.33 -18.08 -9.64
C VAL A 82 -11.36 -19.20 -9.53
N ASN A 83 -12.58 -18.94 -9.99
CA ASN A 83 -13.65 -19.93 -10.11
C ASN A 83 -14.67 -19.47 -11.17
N THR A 84 -15.85 -20.09 -11.18
CA THR A 84 -16.91 -19.80 -12.16
C THR A 84 -17.56 -18.42 -12.02
N MET A 85 -17.32 -17.71 -10.91
CA MET A 85 -17.95 -16.42 -10.60
C MET A 85 -16.96 -15.26 -10.57
N VAL A 86 -15.69 -15.51 -10.24
CA VAL A 86 -14.68 -14.46 -10.04
C VAL A 86 -13.37 -14.80 -10.73
N SER A 87 -12.70 -13.76 -11.22
CA SER A 87 -11.31 -13.78 -11.69
C SER A 87 -10.54 -12.69 -10.95
N TRP A 88 -9.22 -12.76 -10.96
CA TRP A 88 -8.40 -11.60 -10.64
C TRP A 88 -7.78 -11.06 -11.93
N LYS A 89 -7.52 -9.76 -11.95
CA LYS A 89 -6.83 -9.10 -13.06
C LYS A 89 -5.67 -8.25 -12.56
N ALA A 90 -4.62 -8.16 -13.37
CA ALA A 90 -3.64 -7.09 -13.22
C ALA A 90 -4.28 -5.78 -13.67
N CYS A 91 -4.04 -4.71 -12.95
CA CYS A 91 -4.63 -3.42 -13.28
C CYS A 91 -3.75 -2.64 -14.26
N GLN A 92 -4.41 -1.82 -15.07
CA GLN A 92 -3.76 -0.88 -15.99
C GLN A 92 -3.93 0.55 -15.50
N SER A 93 -3.23 1.50 -16.14
CA SER A 93 -3.36 2.94 -15.85
C SER A 93 -4.77 3.51 -16.07
N THR A 94 -5.64 2.81 -16.80
CA THR A 94 -7.04 3.16 -17.02
C THR A 94 -7.97 2.67 -15.92
N ASP A 95 -7.51 1.75 -15.07
CA ASP A 95 -8.25 1.28 -13.91
C ASP A 95 -8.11 2.25 -12.74
N GLY A 96 -9.16 2.38 -11.93
CA GLY A 96 -9.06 3.16 -10.70
C GLY A 96 -8.12 2.46 -9.70
N ARG A 97 -7.02 3.10 -9.32
CA ARG A 97 -6.07 2.54 -8.34
C ARG A 97 -6.12 3.32 -7.03
N LEU A 98 -5.90 2.62 -5.93
CA LEU A 98 -5.71 3.26 -4.64
C LEU A 98 -4.47 4.17 -4.62
N ALA A 99 -3.41 3.78 -5.35
CA ALA A 99 -2.17 4.55 -5.49
C ALA A 99 -2.38 5.95 -6.06
N ASP A 100 -3.45 6.15 -6.86
CA ASP A 100 -3.78 7.45 -7.47
C ASP A 100 -4.51 8.38 -6.51
N LEU A 101 -5.03 7.87 -5.39
CA LEU A 101 -5.74 8.67 -4.41
C LEU A 101 -4.74 9.49 -3.58
N GLN A 102 -4.98 10.77 -3.43
CA GLN A 102 -4.26 11.59 -2.44
C GLN A 102 -4.69 11.21 -1.01
N PRO A 103 -3.86 11.47 0.02
CA PRO A 103 -4.13 11.04 1.39
C PRO A 103 -5.54 11.41 1.89
N GLN A 104 -6.02 12.62 1.62
CA GLN A 104 -7.35 13.08 2.04
C GLN A 104 -8.49 12.27 1.41
N ALA A 105 -8.34 11.90 0.13
CA ALA A 105 -9.31 11.04 -0.55
C ALA A 105 -9.27 9.62 0.03
N LEU A 106 -8.07 9.12 0.37
CA LEU A 106 -7.89 7.82 0.98
C LEU A 106 -8.48 7.76 2.40
N ILE A 107 -8.28 8.80 3.21
CA ILE A 107 -8.89 8.97 4.54
C ILE A 107 -10.42 8.94 4.43
N SER A 108 -10.97 9.70 3.48
CA SER A 108 -12.42 9.73 3.24
C SER A 108 -12.95 8.36 2.81
N LEU A 109 -12.22 7.64 1.96
CA LEU A 109 -12.57 6.29 1.53
C LEU A 109 -12.54 5.30 2.70
N ALA A 110 -11.49 5.33 3.54
CA ALA A 110 -11.36 4.49 4.72
C ALA A 110 -12.56 4.68 5.67
N ALA A 111 -12.87 5.93 6.01
CA ALA A 111 -14.00 6.28 6.86
C ALA A 111 -15.34 5.83 6.26
N ALA A 112 -15.57 6.08 4.96
CA ALA A 112 -16.80 5.70 4.28
C ALA A 112 -17.02 4.18 4.19
N ARG A 113 -15.94 3.38 4.29
CA ARG A 113 -15.97 1.92 4.16
C ARG A 113 -15.73 1.19 5.47
N GLY A 114 -15.45 1.90 6.56
CA GLY A 114 -15.09 1.29 7.84
C GLY A 114 -13.82 0.43 7.75
N VAL A 115 -12.85 0.86 6.95
CA VAL A 115 -11.55 0.19 6.79
C VAL A 115 -10.51 0.96 7.60
N ASP A 116 -9.59 0.25 8.25
CA ASP A 116 -8.45 0.87 8.94
C ASP A 116 -7.59 1.69 7.94
N ILE A 117 -7.26 2.93 8.30
CA ILE A 117 -6.53 3.82 7.40
C ILE A 117 -5.07 3.39 7.21
N GLY A 118 -4.42 2.83 8.23
CA GLY A 118 -3.06 2.32 8.13
C GLY A 118 -3.01 1.18 7.13
N LEU A 119 -3.93 0.23 7.28
CA LEU A 119 -4.12 -0.89 6.37
C LEU A 119 -4.39 -0.43 4.93
N LEU A 120 -5.35 0.49 4.74
CA LEU A 120 -5.66 1.01 3.42
C LEU A 120 -4.46 1.77 2.81
N THR A 121 -3.66 2.45 3.62
CA THR A 121 -2.44 3.13 3.19
C THR A 121 -1.40 2.14 2.66
N GLN A 122 -1.15 1.04 3.38
CA GLN A 122 -0.23 -0.02 2.96
C GLN A 122 -0.65 -0.71 1.64
N MET A 123 -1.96 -0.77 1.38
CA MET A 123 -2.54 -1.25 0.13
C MET A 123 -2.41 -0.25 -1.03
N SER A 124 -2.19 1.03 -0.72
CA SER A 124 -2.28 2.13 -1.69
C SER A 124 -0.91 2.53 -2.21
N TYR A 125 0.05 2.73 -1.32
CA TYR A 125 1.30 3.42 -1.66
C TYR A 125 2.52 2.52 -1.50
N GLY A 126 3.55 2.79 -2.30
CA GLY A 126 4.86 2.16 -2.12
C GLY A 126 5.60 2.78 -0.94
N VAL A 127 6.58 2.06 -0.40
CA VAL A 127 7.41 2.56 0.71
C VAL A 127 8.70 3.17 0.18
N LEU A 128 9.05 4.34 0.70
CA LEU A 128 10.36 4.96 0.51
C LEU A 128 11.41 4.17 1.32
N GLN A 129 12.12 3.28 0.64
CA GLN A 129 13.14 2.44 1.28
C GLN A 129 14.33 3.28 1.78
N ASN A 130 14.93 2.83 2.89
CA ASN A 130 16.15 3.40 3.49
C ASN A 130 16.04 4.86 3.94
N GLN A 131 14.83 5.35 4.19
CA GLN A 131 14.57 6.69 4.72
C GLN A 131 13.53 6.61 5.84
N THR A 132 13.79 7.31 6.93
CA THR A 132 12.78 7.52 7.98
C THR A 132 11.98 8.78 7.73
N ALA A 133 10.81 8.90 8.37
CA ALA A 133 9.99 10.09 8.28
C ALA A 133 10.73 11.33 8.81
N MET A 134 11.64 11.14 9.78
CA MET A 134 12.55 12.20 10.22
C MET A 134 13.58 12.59 9.17
N ASP A 135 14.21 11.63 8.49
CA ASP A 135 15.18 11.92 7.41
C ASP A 135 14.49 12.73 6.32
N VAL A 136 13.30 12.29 5.91
CA VAL A 136 12.42 12.96 4.96
C VAL A 136 12.11 14.38 5.40
N HIS A 137 11.72 14.59 6.65
CA HIS A 137 11.40 15.91 7.18
C HIS A 137 12.61 16.85 7.23
N ALA A 138 13.76 16.36 7.72
CA ALA A 138 14.99 17.13 7.78
C ALA A 138 15.49 17.51 6.38
N GLU A 139 15.45 16.58 5.43
CA GLU A 139 15.77 16.84 4.02
C GLU A 139 14.79 17.85 3.39
N TRP A 140 13.50 17.82 3.77
CA TRP A 140 12.50 18.78 3.30
C TRP A 140 12.79 20.20 3.78
N LEU A 141 13.05 20.35 5.08
CA LEU A 141 13.38 21.65 5.69
C LEU A 141 14.67 22.26 5.12
N THR A 142 15.57 21.42 4.61
CA THR A 142 16.87 21.85 4.06
C THR A 142 16.89 22.04 2.54
N MET A 143 15.76 21.83 1.84
CA MET A 143 15.56 22.10 0.40
C MET A 143 16.61 21.51 -0.56
N SER A 144 17.23 20.37 -0.26
CA SER A 144 18.17 19.75 -1.20
C SER A 144 17.41 19.08 -2.37
N GLN A 145 17.39 19.74 -3.53
CA GLN A 145 16.55 19.38 -4.69
C GLN A 145 16.94 18.08 -5.43
N GLY A 146 17.81 17.22 -4.92
CA GLY A 146 18.33 16.08 -5.68
C GLY A 146 17.49 14.80 -5.59
N ARG A 147 17.19 14.36 -4.37
CA ARG A 147 16.59 13.03 -4.10
C ARG A 147 15.08 12.95 -4.30
N TRP A 148 14.40 14.09 -4.38
CA TRP A 148 12.95 14.18 -4.37
C TRP A 148 12.28 14.12 -5.75
N ALA A 149 12.94 13.64 -6.80
CA ALA A 149 12.31 13.61 -8.13
C ALA A 149 11.00 12.78 -8.14
N TYR A 150 10.96 11.65 -7.41
CA TYR A 150 9.78 10.78 -7.31
C TYR A 150 8.66 11.39 -6.45
N VAL A 151 8.98 11.93 -5.26
CA VAL A 151 7.97 12.61 -4.43
C VAL A 151 7.46 13.89 -5.08
N ARG A 152 8.31 14.61 -5.84
CA ARG A 152 7.89 15.80 -6.60
C ARG A 152 7.03 15.47 -7.82
N ALA A 153 6.99 14.22 -8.27
CA ALA A 153 5.99 13.80 -9.24
C ALA A 153 4.55 13.82 -8.66
N GLY A 154 4.42 14.01 -7.34
CA GLY A 154 3.14 14.10 -6.65
C GLY A 154 2.54 12.75 -6.27
N GLU A 155 3.28 11.66 -6.52
CA GLU A 155 2.89 10.32 -6.13
C GLU A 155 3.07 10.14 -4.60
N PRO A 156 2.02 9.77 -3.87
CA PRO A 156 2.13 9.53 -2.44
C PRO A 156 2.98 8.29 -2.14
N MET A 157 3.85 8.39 -1.14
CA MET A 157 4.70 7.29 -0.70
C MET A 157 4.67 7.14 0.81
N ILE A 158 4.69 5.91 1.30
CA ILE A 158 4.86 5.63 2.72
C ILE A 158 6.30 5.92 3.12
N VAL A 159 6.48 6.51 4.29
CA VAL A 159 7.77 6.63 4.95
C VAL A 159 7.65 6.05 6.35
N CYS A 160 8.60 5.21 6.72
CA CYS A 160 8.58 4.54 8.01
C CYS A 160 9.04 5.47 9.12
N GLU A 161 8.45 5.37 10.31
CA GLU A 161 8.95 6.07 11.49
C GLU A 161 10.37 5.61 11.83
N VAL A 162 10.58 4.30 11.85
CA VAL A 162 11.83 3.62 12.16
C VAL A 162 12.13 2.63 11.04
N LEU A 163 13.38 2.55 10.61
CA LEU A 163 13.80 1.52 9.67
C LEU A 163 13.77 0.14 10.35
N PRO A 164 13.30 -0.90 9.67
CA PRO A 164 13.30 -2.24 10.21
C PRO A 164 14.75 -2.66 10.51
N ALA A 165 14.92 -3.51 11.53
CA ALA A 165 16.22 -4.13 11.78
C ALA A 165 16.69 -4.87 10.52
N ASN A 166 18.00 -4.91 10.28
CA ASN A 166 18.59 -5.68 9.18
C ASN A 166 18.58 -7.19 9.47
N ASP A 167 17.43 -7.75 9.85
CA ASP A 167 17.24 -9.15 10.21
C ASP A 167 16.57 -9.99 9.09
N GLY A 168 16.27 -9.36 7.96
CA GLY A 168 15.63 -9.98 6.79
C GLY A 168 14.09 -9.98 6.81
N THR A 169 13.46 -9.42 7.86
CA THR A 169 11.99 -9.24 7.92
C THR A 169 11.49 -8.03 7.12
N SER A 170 12.39 -7.12 6.76
CA SER A 170 12.10 -5.86 6.05
C SER A 170 11.41 -6.00 4.69
N ALA A 171 11.47 -7.18 4.07
CA ALA A 171 10.81 -7.42 2.78
C ALA A 171 9.28 -7.57 2.91
N VAL A 172 8.80 -7.96 4.08
CA VAL A 172 7.38 -8.27 4.33
C VAL A 172 6.69 -7.14 5.07
N ASP A 173 7.40 -6.54 6.03
CA ASP A 173 6.94 -5.38 6.78
C ASP A 173 8.04 -4.31 6.77
N PRO A 174 8.08 -3.48 5.72
CA PRO A 174 9.16 -2.51 5.55
C PRO A 174 9.14 -1.38 6.57
N CYS A 175 8.05 -1.20 7.34
CA CYS A 175 7.94 -0.16 8.37
C CYS A 175 7.74 -0.72 9.79
N GLY A 176 7.57 -2.03 9.95
CA GLY A 176 7.26 -2.64 11.23
C GLY A 176 5.85 -2.27 11.73
N HIS A 177 5.60 -2.57 13.01
CA HIS A 177 4.40 -2.17 13.74
C HIS A 177 4.33 -0.66 14.10
N GLY A 178 5.10 0.19 13.41
CA GLY A 178 5.23 1.61 13.71
C GLY A 178 4.13 2.50 13.11
N GLU A 179 4.17 3.78 13.47
CA GLU A 179 3.29 4.78 12.85
C GLU A 179 3.58 4.87 11.34
N THR A 180 2.53 4.92 10.53
CA THR A 180 2.66 5.05 9.08
C THR A 180 2.54 6.52 8.67
N PHE A 181 3.58 7.05 8.04
CA PHE A 181 3.56 8.38 7.45
C PHE A 181 3.45 8.27 5.93
N VAL A 182 2.81 9.24 5.30
CA VAL A 182 2.75 9.37 3.84
C VAL A 182 3.28 10.73 3.43
N VAL A 183 4.30 10.72 2.58
CA VAL A 183 4.84 11.93 1.95
C VAL A 183 4.19 12.12 0.57
N THR A 184 3.84 13.35 0.24
CA THR A 184 3.40 13.78 -1.10
C THR A 184 4.16 15.05 -1.50
N ALA A 185 3.88 15.64 -2.67
CA ALA A 185 4.59 16.79 -3.22
C ALA A 185 4.95 17.91 -2.21
N ASP A 186 4.03 18.29 -1.31
CA ASP A 186 4.15 19.43 -0.39
C ASP A 186 3.71 19.12 1.06
N ALA A 187 3.39 17.87 1.40
CA ALA A 187 2.95 17.48 2.72
C ALA A 187 3.51 16.13 3.23
N VAL A 188 3.66 16.02 4.56
CA VAL A 188 3.70 14.73 5.26
C VAL A 188 2.38 14.55 6.01
N TRP A 189 1.78 13.37 5.87
CA TRP A 189 0.57 12.95 6.54
C TRP A 189 0.88 11.84 7.52
N ARG A 190 0.30 11.93 8.71
CA ARG A 190 0.21 10.81 9.63
C ARG A 190 -1.05 10.02 9.29
N MET A 191 -0.91 8.71 9.05
CA MET A 191 -1.97 7.84 8.51
C MET A 191 -2.33 6.71 9.50
N ASP A 192 -2.57 7.09 10.76
CA ASP A 192 -2.96 6.20 11.85
C ASP A 192 -4.20 6.72 12.59
N ASN A 193 -4.40 6.38 13.87
CA ASN A 193 -5.53 6.87 14.66
C ASN A 193 -5.52 8.40 14.93
N SER A 194 -4.40 9.07 14.69
CA SER A 194 -4.22 10.52 14.85
C SER A 194 -4.02 11.20 13.50
N ILE A 195 -4.85 10.85 12.50
CA ILE A 195 -4.78 11.36 11.13
C ILE A 195 -4.64 12.88 11.12
N CYS A 196 -3.51 13.37 10.60
CA CYS A 196 -3.27 14.80 10.43
C CYS A 196 -2.13 15.09 9.45
N ARG A 197 -2.10 16.31 8.92
CA ARG A 197 -0.95 16.82 8.16
C ARG A 197 0.04 17.43 9.14
N LEU A 198 1.30 17.02 9.05
CA LEU A 198 2.35 17.57 9.92
C LEU A 198 2.51 19.08 9.71
N GLY A 199 2.57 19.81 10.82
CA GLY A 199 2.57 21.28 10.83
C GLY A 199 1.21 21.92 11.04
N ASP A 200 0.11 21.18 10.84
CA ASP A 200 -1.23 21.67 11.17
C ASP A 200 -1.44 21.74 12.69
N ALA A 201 -2.29 22.66 13.13
CA ALA A 201 -2.62 22.82 14.54
C ALA A 201 -3.24 21.53 15.12
N GLY A 202 -2.67 21.04 16.22
CA GLY A 202 -3.13 19.81 16.88
C GLY A 202 -2.51 18.53 16.30
N CYS A 203 -1.73 18.62 15.22
CA CYS A 203 -0.94 17.50 14.75
C CYS A 203 0.34 17.38 15.59
N PRO A 204 0.58 16.27 16.29
CA PRO A 204 1.80 16.12 17.09
C PRO A 204 3.04 16.19 16.18
N PRO A 205 4.14 16.81 16.65
CA PRO A 205 5.40 16.75 15.91
C PRO A 205 5.88 15.30 15.81
N PHE A 206 6.87 15.05 14.95
CA PHE A 206 7.53 13.75 14.94
C PHE A 206 8.01 13.39 16.35
N PRO A 207 7.85 12.12 16.76
CA PRO A 207 8.50 11.65 17.97
C PRO A 207 10.00 11.90 17.82
N ALA A 208 10.62 12.49 18.85
CA ALA A 208 12.05 12.69 18.87
C ALA A 208 12.73 11.32 18.71
N ALA A 209 13.77 11.24 17.87
CA ALA A 209 14.54 10.00 17.71
C ALA A 209 14.90 9.45 19.09
N SER A 210 14.44 8.22 19.37
CA SER A 210 14.88 7.51 20.55
C SER A 210 16.39 7.27 20.41
N PRO A 211 17.21 7.61 21.42
CA PRO A 211 18.63 7.32 21.36
C PRO A 211 18.82 5.81 21.21
N GLN A 212 19.52 5.40 20.14
CA GLN A 212 19.92 4.02 19.89
C GLN A 212 20.98 3.55 20.88
#